data_AF-A0A2T6BIG9-F1
#
_entry.id   AF-A0A2T6BIG9-F1
#
_cell.length_a   1.000
_cell.length_b   1.000
_cell.length_c   1.000
_cell.angle_alpha   90.00
_cell.angle_beta   90.00
_cell.angle_gamma   90.00
#
_symmetry.space_group_name_H-M   'P 1'
#
loop_
_entity.id
_entity.type
_entity.pdbx_description
1 polymer ?
#
loop_
_entity_poly.entity_id
_entity_poly.type
_entity_poly.pdbx_seq_one_letter_code
_entity_poly.pdbx_strand_id
1 'polypeptide(L)'
;MAQDDFQARLARLGMQQEAPQQQTQAEMQPAPRRRSDDINLNGSILENAAYPASLVGAFLLGLLAVFFSRFARFHLLGIADPEADLFLATVADGGMALAIGFCFKQMFSMEGAEWASAQAAGVAVMVASMHNLVHIWPETFSLIFDPDWTRFVLDTTDFRTARIMEYVLPF
;
A
#
# COMPACT_ATOMS: atom_id res chain seq x y z
N MET A 1 -40.51 8.12 -73.78
CA MET A 1 -40.62 7.46 -72.46
C MET A 1 -39.34 6.76 -72.03
N ALA A 2 -38.60 6.03 -72.89
CA ALA A 2 -37.35 5.38 -72.47
C ALA A 2 -36.14 6.33 -72.29
N GLN A 3 -36.14 7.48 -72.97
CA GLN A 3 -35.05 8.46 -72.92
C GLN A 3 -35.04 9.28 -71.63
N ASP A 4 -36.21 9.58 -71.07
CA ASP A 4 -36.37 10.37 -69.85
C ASP A 4 -35.94 9.59 -68.60
N ASP A 5 -36.26 8.29 -68.55
CA ASP A 5 -35.82 7.37 -67.49
C ASP A 5 -34.30 7.17 -67.48
N PHE A 6 -33.69 7.18 -68.67
CA PHE A 6 -32.24 7.09 -68.83
C PHE A 6 -31.53 8.37 -68.38
N GLN A 7 -32.07 9.55 -68.70
CA GLN A 7 -31.54 10.82 -68.19
C GLN A 7 -31.74 10.97 -66.68
N ALA A 8 -32.87 10.51 -66.13
CA ALA A 8 -33.09 10.48 -64.69
C ALA A 8 -32.13 9.54 -63.94
N ARG A 9 -31.76 8.40 -64.56
CA ARG A 9 -30.71 7.51 -64.06
C ARG A 9 -29.31 8.13 -64.15
N LEU A 10 -28.99 8.84 -65.24
CA LEU A 10 -27.72 9.55 -65.37
C LEU A 10 -27.57 10.70 -64.37
N ALA A 11 -28.64 11.44 -64.07
CA ALA A 11 -28.63 12.47 -63.03
C ALA A 11 -28.41 11.87 -61.63
N ARG A 12 -28.97 10.69 -61.37
CA ARG A 12 -28.78 9.95 -60.11
C ARG A 12 -27.35 9.40 -59.98
N LEU A 13 -26.72 9.00 -61.08
CA LEU A 13 -25.33 8.52 -61.12
C LEU A 13 -24.31 9.67 -61.12
N GLY A 14 -24.61 10.81 -61.76
CA GLY A 14 -23.75 12.00 -61.76
C GLY A 14 -23.62 12.67 -60.38
N MET A 15 -24.62 12.48 -59.49
CA MET A 15 -24.49 12.84 -58.07
C MET A 15 -23.82 11.74 -57.22
N GLN A 16 -23.53 10.57 -57.79
CA GLN A 16 -22.94 9.42 -57.09
C GLN A 16 -21.53 9.08 -57.59
N GLN A 17 -20.98 9.88 -58.50
CA GLN A 17 -19.66 9.73 -59.09
C GLN A 17 -18.66 10.78 -58.60
N GLU A 18 -18.84 11.26 -57.36
CA GLU A 18 -17.72 11.36 -56.41
C GLU A 18 -17.46 9.95 -55.86
N ALA A 19 -16.81 9.15 -56.71
CA ALA A 19 -16.11 7.94 -56.34
C ALA A 19 -14.80 8.30 -55.59
N PRO A 20 -14.06 7.35 -54.98
CA PRO A 20 -14.40 6.01 -54.51
C PRO A 20 -14.00 5.78 -53.02
N GLN A 21 -14.52 4.67 -52.49
CA GLN A 21 -14.02 3.91 -51.34
C GLN A 21 -12.53 4.15 -50.98
N GLN A 22 -12.28 4.94 -49.94
CA GLN A 22 -11.25 4.64 -48.95
C GLN A 22 -11.98 4.04 -47.75
N GLN A 23 -12.31 2.75 -47.75
CA GLN A 23 -11.49 1.77 -47.04
C GLN A 23 -10.10 2.27 -46.66
N THR A 24 -9.99 3.14 -45.65
CA THR A 24 -9.01 2.99 -44.57
C THR A 24 -9.35 3.96 -43.47
N GLN A 25 -9.51 3.44 -42.25
CA GLN A 25 -9.24 4.20 -41.02
C GLN A 25 -10.20 5.37 -40.75
N ALA A 26 -11.50 5.10 -40.62
CA ALA A 26 -12.31 5.88 -39.67
C ALA A 26 -11.71 5.60 -38.28
N GLU A 27 -10.78 6.47 -37.90
CA GLU A 27 -10.20 6.69 -36.59
C GLU A 27 -10.54 5.61 -35.56
N MET A 28 -9.87 4.46 -35.67
CA MET A 28 -9.15 4.01 -34.50
C MET A 28 -8.28 5.21 -34.10
N GLN A 29 -8.82 6.11 -33.25
CA GLN A 29 -7.98 6.79 -32.30
C GLN A 29 -7.06 5.68 -31.79
N PRO A 30 -5.75 5.72 -32.04
CA PRO A 30 -4.90 4.82 -31.32
C PRO A 30 -5.24 5.11 -29.87
N ALA A 31 -5.88 4.14 -29.18
CA ALA A 31 -6.11 4.20 -27.75
C ALA A 31 -4.84 4.80 -27.18
N PRO A 32 -4.92 5.97 -26.50
CA PRO A 32 -3.81 6.91 -26.33
C PRO A 32 -2.59 6.05 -26.08
N ARG A 33 -1.69 5.97 -27.09
CA ARG A 33 -0.58 5.01 -27.05
C ARG A 33 0.01 5.24 -25.69
N ARG A 34 -0.15 4.25 -24.80
CA ARG A 34 0.36 4.29 -23.43
C ARG A 34 1.74 4.84 -23.62
N ARG A 35 1.95 6.09 -23.16
CA ARG A 35 3.17 6.84 -23.39
C ARG A 35 4.26 5.84 -23.12
N SER A 36 4.95 5.40 -24.17
CA SER A 36 6.12 4.57 -23.95
C SER A 36 7.03 5.57 -23.29
N ASP A 37 7.00 5.56 -21.94
CA ASP A 37 7.80 6.43 -21.12
C ASP A 37 9.17 6.39 -21.76
N ASP A 38 9.59 7.53 -22.29
CA ASP A 38 10.90 7.67 -22.89
C ASP A 38 11.85 7.19 -21.80
N ILE A 39 12.41 5.98 -21.97
CA ILE A 39 13.23 5.35 -20.95
C ILE A 39 14.48 6.22 -20.88
N ASN A 40 14.43 7.18 -19.96
CA ASN A 40 15.46 8.17 -19.77
C ASN A 40 16.58 7.47 -19.03
N LEU A 41 17.45 6.81 -19.79
CA LEU A 41 18.55 5.97 -19.30
C LEU A 41 19.54 6.73 -18.39
N ASN A 42 19.51 8.07 -18.40
CA ASN A 42 20.30 8.92 -17.51
C ASN A 42 19.58 9.35 -16.20
N GLY A 43 18.25 9.21 -16.10
CA GLY A 43 17.47 9.36 -14.85
C GLY A 43 17.29 8.04 -14.09
N SER A 44 17.82 6.94 -14.64
CA SER A 44 17.26 5.60 -14.47
C SER A 44 17.64 4.85 -13.19
N ILE A 45 18.50 5.37 -12.33
CA ILE A 45 18.87 4.66 -11.09
C ILE A 45 17.97 5.11 -9.94
N LEU A 46 17.81 6.42 -9.77
CA LEU A 46 16.92 6.99 -8.75
C LEU A 46 15.46 6.68 -9.03
N GLU A 47 15.03 6.78 -10.29
CA GLU A 47 13.65 6.52 -10.69
C GLU A 47 13.31 5.02 -10.64
N ASN A 48 14.28 4.14 -10.92
CA ASN A 48 14.12 2.69 -10.80
C ASN A 48 14.24 2.19 -9.35
N ALA A 49 14.99 2.91 -8.50
CA ALA A 49 15.06 2.64 -7.06
C ALA A 49 13.86 3.20 -6.28
N ALA A 50 13.18 4.23 -6.80
CA ALA A 50 12.06 4.87 -6.12
C ALA A 50 10.91 3.88 -5.84
N TYR A 51 10.60 3.00 -6.79
CA TYR A 51 9.56 1.99 -6.62
C TYR A 51 9.86 1.00 -5.48
N PRO A 52 10.97 0.23 -5.49
CA PRO A 52 11.29 -0.67 -4.38
C PRO A 52 11.53 0.07 -3.05
N ALA A 53 12.12 1.28 -3.09
CA ALA A 53 12.28 2.09 -1.89
C ALA A 53 10.92 2.50 -1.29
N SER A 54 9.91 2.78 -2.11
CA SER A 54 8.57 3.10 -1.63
C SER A 54 7.88 1.91 -0.95
N LEU A 55 8.12 0.68 -1.41
CA LEU A 55 7.62 -0.53 -0.76
C LEU A 55 8.29 -0.77 0.59
N VAL A 56 9.61 -0.59 0.66
CA VAL A 56 10.36 -0.61 1.94
C VAL A 56 9.83 0.48 2.87
N GLY A 57 9.57 1.68 2.35
CA GLY A 57 8.97 2.78 3.09
C GLY A 57 7.59 2.41 3.67
N ALA A 58 6.71 1.81 2.87
CA ALA A 58 5.41 1.35 3.33
C ALA A 58 5.52 0.28 4.44
N PHE A 59 6.45 -0.67 4.30
CA PHE A 59 6.74 -1.65 5.34
C PHE A 59 7.20 -0.99 6.64
N LEU A 60 8.17 -0.08 6.58
CA LEU A 60 8.66 0.66 7.75
C LEU A 60 7.57 1.51 8.40
N LEU A 61 6.70 2.14 7.61
CA LEU A 61 5.53 2.86 8.12
C LEU A 61 4.59 1.93 8.88
N GLY A 62 4.44 0.67 8.43
CA GLY A 62 3.71 -0.36 9.17
C GLY A 62 4.33 -0.67 10.53
N LEU A 63 5.66 -0.84 10.59
CA LEU A 63 6.37 -1.04 11.86
C LEU A 63 6.14 0.13 12.82
N LEU A 64 6.32 1.36 12.32
CA LEU A 64 6.17 2.57 13.11
C LEU A 64 4.73 2.80 13.56
N ALA A 65 3.74 2.42 12.76
CA ALA A 65 2.33 2.56 13.13
C ALA A 65 2.00 1.77 14.40
N VAL A 66 2.53 0.56 14.58
CA VAL A 66 2.36 -0.22 15.81
C VAL A 66 3.03 0.45 17.00
N PHE A 67 4.26 0.96 16.81
CA PHE A 67 4.98 1.68 17.86
C PHE A 67 4.22 2.93 18.32
N PHE A 68 3.74 3.75 17.38
CA PHE A 68 2.98 4.96 17.69
C PHE A 68 1.60 4.66 18.26
N SER A 69 0.93 3.60 17.78
CA SER A 69 -0.33 3.11 18.34
C SER A 69 -0.16 2.81 19.82
N ARG A 70 0.86 2.03 20.17
CA ARG A 70 1.17 1.71 21.56
C ARG A 70 1.57 2.96 22.35
N PHE A 71 2.38 3.85 21.77
CA PHE A 71 2.80 5.08 22.43
C PHE A 71 1.59 5.95 22.79
N ALA A 72 0.69 6.16 21.82
CA ALA A 72 -0.56 6.89 22.02
C ALA A 72 -1.42 6.24 23.10
N ARG A 73 -1.51 4.91 23.14
CA ARG A 73 -2.25 4.20 24.19
C ARG A 73 -1.68 4.46 25.59
N PHE A 74 -0.37 4.35 25.77
CA PHE A 74 0.27 4.62 27.07
C PHE A 74 0.14 6.09 27.48
N HIS A 75 0.37 7.03 26.55
CA HIS A 75 0.45 8.46 26.87
C HIS A 75 -0.89 9.19 26.87
N LEU A 76 -1.84 8.79 26.03
CA LEU A 76 -3.14 9.48 25.91
C LEU A 76 -4.26 8.78 26.69
N LEU A 77 -4.21 7.44 26.78
CA LEU A 77 -5.26 6.68 27.46
C LEU A 77 -4.85 6.26 28.87
N GLY A 78 -3.55 6.29 29.21
CA GLY A 78 -3.03 5.88 30.52
C GLY A 78 -3.27 4.39 30.82
N ILE A 79 -3.60 3.58 29.81
CA ILE A 79 -3.89 2.16 29.96
C ILE A 79 -2.58 1.40 29.86
N ALA A 80 -1.90 1.26 31.00
CA ALA A 80 -0.73 0.41 31.18
C ALA A 80 -1.10 -0.96 31.75
N ASP A 81 -2.35 -1.41 31.60
CA ASP A 81 -2.83 -2.64 32.21
C ASP A 81 -2.08 -3.87 31.65
N PRO A 82 -1.19 -4.51 32.44
CA PRO A 82 -0.42 -5.67 32.00
C PRO A 82 -1.27 -6.94 31.99
N GLU A 83 -2.41 -6.95 32.70
CA GLU A 83 -3.34 -8.08 32.80
C GLU A 83 -4.49 -7.99 31.79
N ALA A 84 -4.63 -6.86 31.09
CA ALA A 84 -5.57 -6.75 29.99
C ALA A 84 -5.29 -7.86 28.99
N ASP A 85 -6.34 -8.64 28.66
CA ASP A 85 -6.27 -9.80 27.77
C ASP A 85 -5.36 -9.49 26.58
N LEU A 86 -4.19 -10.14 26.56
CA LEU A 86 -3.10 -9.84 25.63
C LEU A 86 -3.62 -9.86 24.19
N PHE A 87 -4.60 -10.73 23.91
CA PHE A 87 -5.29 -10.79 22.63
C PHE A 87 -6.06 -9.50 22.32
N LEU A 88 -6.93 -9.06 23.23
CA LEU A 88 -7.72 -7.83 23.07
C LEU A 88 -6.82 -6.59 22.95
N ALA A 89 -5.76 -6.53 23.76
CA ALA A 89 -4.78 -5.46 23.70
C ALA A 89 -4.04 -5.43 22.35
N THR A 90 -3.67 -6.60 21.83
CA THR A 90 -2.99 -6.72 20.53
C THR A 90 -3.92 -6.38 19.36
N VAL A 91 -5.18 -6.80 19.43
CA VAL A 91 -6.21 -6.46 18.43
C VAL A 91 -6.49 -4.95 18.42
N ALA A 92 -6.61 -4.33 19.60
CA ALA A 92 -6.80 -2.88 19.72
C ALA A 92 -5.61 -2.10 19.14
N ASP A 93 -4.38 -2.50 19.49
CA ASP A 93 -3.16 -1.89 18.96
C ASP A 93 -3.05 -2.09 17.45
N GLY A 94 -3.43 -3.27 16.94
CA GLY A 94 -3.48 -3.58 15.51
C GLY A 94 -4.52 -2.75 14.75
N GLY A 95 -5.73 -2.59 15.30
CA GLY A 95 -6.77 -1.73 14.73
C GLY A 95 -6.35 -0.26 14.67
N MET A 96 -5.73 0.24 15.73
CA MET A 96 -5.21 1.61 15.77
C MET A 96 -3.96 1.78 14.89
N ALA A 97 -3.12 0.75 14.76
CA ALA A 97 -2.02 0.74 13.80
C ALA A 97 -2.53 0.76 12.34
N LEU A 98 -3.63 0.07 12.02
CA LEU A 98 -4.27 0.17 10.71
C LEU A 98 -4.84 1.57 10.45
N ALA A 99 -5.43 2.22 11.45
CA ALA A 99 -5.92 3.60 11.33
C ALA A 99 -4.78 4.59 11.09
N ILE A 100 -3.69 4.51 11.88
CA ILE A 100 -2.48 5.32 11.69
C ILE A 100 -1.86 5.02 10.32
N GLY A 101 -1.84 3.74 9.94
CA GLY A 101 -1.34 3.30 8.65
C GLY A 101 -2.13 3.86 7.47
N PHE A 102 -3.45 3.93 7.60
CA PHE A 102 -4.33 4.58 6.64
C PHE A 102 -4.05 6.09 6.53
N CYS A 103 -3.84 6.77 7.66
CA CYS A 103 -3.42 8.18 7.66
C CYS A 103 -2.10 8.39 6.92
N PHE A 104 -1.10 7.53 7.15
CA PHE A 104 0.17 7.59 6.42
C PHE A 104 -0.02 7.32 4.92
N LYS A 105 -0.82 6.31 4.55
CA LYS A 105 -1.14 6.02 3.15
C LYS A 105 -1.75 7.25 2.46
N GLN A 106 -2.66 7.94 3.13
CA GLN A 106 -3.29 9.15 2.62
C GLN A 106 -2.29 10.32 2.50
N MET A 107 -1.43 10.49 3.51
CA MET A 107 -0.45 11.58 3.56
C MET A 107 0.64 11.45 2.48
N PHE A 108 1.04 10.22 2.14
CA PHE A 108 2.07 9.94 1.15
C PHE A 108 1.52 9.60 -0.24
N SER A 109 0.21 9.68 -0.45
CA SER A 109 -0.47 9.33 -1.72
C SER A 109 -0.02 7.97 -2.28
N MET A 110 0.18 6.98 -1.40
CA MET A 110 0.60 5.63 -1.79
C MET A 110 -0.61 4.84 -2.30
N GLU A 111 -0.84 4.88 -3.61
CA GLU A 111 -1.99 4.25 -4.26
C GLU A 111 -1.64 2.87 -4.82
N GLY A 112 -2.21 1.81 -4.23
CA GLY A 112 -2.11 0.45 -4.77
C GLY A 112 -2.22 -0.62 -3.68
N ALA A 113 -2.52 -1.84 -4.11
CA ALA A 113 -2.63 -2.99 -3.19
C ALA A 113 -1.27 -3.42 -2.63
N GLU A 114 -0.19 -3.20 -3.38
CA GLU A 114 1.18 -3.58 -3.00
C GLU A 114 1.77 -2.76 -1.86
N TRP A 115 1.55 -1.44 -1.80
CA TRP A 115 1.93 -0.65 -0.63
C TRP A 115 1.11 -1.03 0.61
N ALA A 116 -0.19 -1.28 0.43
CA ALA A 116 -1.05 -1.69 1.54
C ALA A 116 -0.64 -3.05 2.11
N SER A 117 -0.27 -4.02 1.26
CA SER A 117 0.22 -5.32 1.72
C SER A 117 1.61 -5.21 2.38
N ALA A 118 2.52 -4.40 1.83
CA ALA A 118 3.82 -4.13 2.45
C ALA A 118 3.66 -3.51 3.85
N GLN A 119 2.76 -2.54 3.99
CA GLN A 119 2.44 -1.93 5.27
C GLN A 119 1.82 -2.92 6.26
N ALA A 120 0.84 -3.72 5.81
CA ALA A 120 0.24 -4.76 6.64
C ALA A 120 1.26 -5.80 7.09
N ALA A 121 2.21 -6.18 6.23
CA ALA A 121 3.32 -7.05 6.58
C ALA A 121 4.22 -6.42 7.65
N GLY A 122 4.50 -5.12 7.54
CA GLY A 122 5.20 -4.37 8.59
C GLY A 122 4.47 -4.44 9.93
N VAL A 123 3.18 -4.12 9.95
CA VAL A 123 2.35 -4.23 11.17
C VAL A 123 2.45 -5.63 11.77
N ALA A 124 2.27 -6.68 10.97
CA ALA A 124 2.31 -8.06 11.43
C ALA A 124 3.68 -8.44 12.03
N VAL A 125 4.77 -8.08 11.34
CA VAL A 125 6.14 -8.34 11.82
C VAL A 125 6.38 -7.61 13.13
N MET A 126 6.02 -6.34 13.24
CA MET A 126 6.22 -5.58 14.48
C MET A 126 5.41 -6.16 15.62
N VAL A 127 4.13 -6.45 15.43
CA VAL A 127 3.29 -7.09 16.45
C VAL A 127 3.91 -8.40 16.94
N ALA A 128 4.40 -9.24 16.02
CA ALA A 128 4.94 -10.54 16.34
C ALA A 128 6.33 -10.49 17.00
N SER A 129 7.10 -9.39 16.82
CA SER A 129 8.52 -9.34 17.18
C SER A 129 8.94 -8.15 18.05
N MET A 130 8.03 -7.23 18.38
CA MET A 130 8.34 -6.02 19.15
C MET A 130 8.97 -6.34 20.51
N HIS A 131 8.60 -7.45 21.15
CA HIS A 131 9.21 -7.87 22.41
C HIS A 131 10.72 -8.08 22.30
N ASN A 132 11.25 -8.46 21.12
CA ASN A 132 12.69 -8.56 20.93
C ASN A 132 13.39 -7.20 21.06
N LEU A 133 12.74 -6.11 20.64
CA LEU A 133 13.30 -4.76 20.82
C LEU A 133 13.33 -4.38 22.31
N VAL A 134 12.34 -4.83 23.07
CA VAL A 134 12.30 -4.66 24.53
C VAL A 134 13.44 -5.42 25.20
N HIS A 135 13.74 -6.64 24.75
CA HIS A 135 14.89 -7.41 25.22
C HIS A 135 16.24 -6.76 24.90
N ILE A 136 16.37 -6.07 23.76
CA ILE A 136 17.62 -5.39 23.38
C ILE A 136 17.81 -4.09 24.17
N TRP A 137 16.75 -3.31 24.38
CA TRP A 137 16.81 -2.00 25.02
C TRP A 137 15.76 -1.81 26.12
N PRO A 138 15.83 -2.60 27.21
CA PRO A 138 14.78 -2.61 28.24
C PRO A 138 14.65 -1.25 28.96
N GLU A 139 15.75 -0.56 29.23
CA GLU A 139 15.76 0.75 29.88
C GLU A 139 15.03 1.81 29.04
N THR A 140 15.30 1.84 27.73
CA THR A 140 14.66 2.78 26.80
C THR A 140 13.15 2.55 26.73
N PHE A 141 12.71 1.30 26.64
CA PHE A 141 11.27 0.97 26.57
C PHE A 141 10.55 1.23 27.89
N SER A 142 11.23 1.08 29.02
CA SER A 142 10.69 1.45 30.34
C SER A 142 10.43 2.95 30.47
N LEU A 143 11.25 3.78 29.82
CA LEU A 143 11.08 5.24 29.79
C LEU A 143 10.01 5.69 28.78
N ILE A 144 9.89 5.00 27.64
CA ILE A 144 8.99 5.40 26.54
C ILE A 144 7.56 4.93 26.76
N PHE A 145 7.34 3.76 27.35
CA PHE A 145 5.99 3.20 27.51
C PHE A 145 5.59 3.19 28.97
N ASP A 146 6.09 2.20 29.71
CA ASP A 146 5.88 2.04 31.13
C ASP A 146 6.85 0.96 31.69
N PRO A 147 7.39 1.14 32.92
CA PRO A 147 8.28 0.15 33.53
C PRO A 147 7.61 -1.20 33.84
N ASP A 148 6.35 -1.21 34.25
CA ASP A 148 5.64 -2.44 34.63
C ASP A 148 5.27 -3.26 33.40
N TRP A 149 4.82 -2.60 32.33
CA TRP A 149 4.64 -3.26 31.03
C TRP A 149 5.96 -3.86 30.51
N THR A 150 7.06 -3.13 30.64
CA THR A 150 8.37 -3.61 30.18
C THR A 150 8.80 -4.86 30.94
N ARG A 151 8.65 -4.87 32.27
CA ARG A 151 8.90 -6.07 33.10
C ARG A 151 8.00 -7.24 32.68
N PHE A 152 6.71 -6.99 32.50
CA PHE A 152 5.78 -8.01 32.04
C PHE A 152 6.22 -8.64 30.70
N VAL A 153 6.66 -7.85 29.73
CA VAL A 153 7.17 -8.38 28.46
C VAL A 153 8.42 -9.24 28.66
N LEU A 154 9.37 -8.78 29.48
CA LEU A 154 10.59 -9.53 29.77
C LEU A 154 10.31 -10.86 30.50
N ASP A 155 9.32 -10.87 31.39
CA ASP A 155 8.95 -12.05 32.18
C ASP A 155 8.10 -13.07 31.40
N THR A 156 7.39 -12.63 30.35
CA THR A 156 6.43 -13.47 29.61
C THR A 156 6.86 -13.82 28.17
N THR A 157 7.99 -13.29 27.70
CA THR A 157 8.49 -13.52 26.33
C THR A 157 9.97 -13.81 26.31
N ASP A 158 10.38 -14.69 25.40
CA ASP A 158 11.79 -15.02 25.18
C ASP A 158 12.40 -14.18 24.06
N PHE A 159 13.70 -13.89 24.17
CA PHE A 159 14.47 -13.22 23.12
C PHE A 159 14.67 -14.12 21.88
N ARG A 160 14.71 -13.50 20.70
CA ARG A 160 14.81 -14.14 19.38
C ARG A 160 13.65 -15.08 19.06
N THR A 161 12.45 -14.61 19.36
CA THR A 161 11.22 -15.34 19.03
C THR A 161 10.23 -14.44 18.31
N ALA A 162 9.36 -15.03 17.50
CA ALA A 162 8.17 -14.39 16.95
C ALA A 162 6.93 -15.03 17.57
N ARG A 163 6.03 -14.21 18.10
CA ARG A 163 4.75 -14.68 18.64
C ARG A 163 3.63 -14.43 17.63
N ILE A 164 2.95 -15.49 17.21
CA ILE A 164 1.79 -15.41 16.34
C ILE A 164 0.65 -16.10 17.08
N MET A 165 -0.26 -15.29 17.65
CA MET A 165 -1.31 -15.77 18.55
C MET A 165 -0.70 -16.55 19.75
N GLU A 166 -0.95 -17.86 19.83
CA GLU A 166 -0.42 -18.74 20.88
C GLU A 166 0.90 -19.43 20.49
N TYR A 167 1.31 -19.32 19.23
CA TYR A 167 2.51 -19.98 18.73
C TYR A 167 3.75 -19.09 18.93
N VAL A 168 4.83 -19.71 19.42
CA VAL A 168 6.15 -19.08 19.58
C VAL A 168 7.14 -19.74 18.63
N LEU A 169 7.69 -18.96 17.72
CA LEU A 169 8.65 -19.41 16.71
C LEU A 169 10.06 -18.87 17.03
N PRO A 170 11.05 -19.71 17.34
CA PRO A 170 12.43 -19.27 17.57
C PRO A 170 13.18 -19.01 16.25
N PHE A 171 14.15 -18.11 16.25
CA PHE A 171 15.04 -17.84 15.11
C PHE A 171 16.46 -17.40 15.48
#